data_AF-A0A7S0VDV4-F1
#
_entry.id   AF-A0A7S0VDV4-F1
#
_cell.length_a   1.000
_cell.length_b   1.000
_cell.length_c   1.000
_cell.angle_alpha   90.00
_cell.angle_beta   90.00
_cell.angle_gamma   90.00
#
_symmetry.space_group_name_H-M   'P 1'
#
loop_
_entity.id
_entity.type
_entity.pdbx_description
1 polymer ?
#
loop_
_entity_poly.entity_id
_entity_poly.type
_entity_poly.pdbx_seq_one_letter_code
_entity_poly.pdbx_strand_id
1 'polypeptide(L)'
;GGGFFGDIPAVNDGKCKPTKSILDVRKYYKHFQELGITAIYFSPIFESETHGYDTVDYYMIDRRVGSLPDFKIIVKELHELGIKVILDGVFNHTGRKFFAFKDIVDRGANWQKSEFKDWFFVSEGNSTYGDAFAYRSWEGHEELPELNVENDAVRNYLFEVGKFWLAEVG
;
A
#
# COMPACT_ATOMS: atom_id res chain seq x y z
N GLY A 1 9.78 5.58 15.60
CA GLY A 1 8.73 5.44 16.62
C GLY A 1 8.08 4.10 16.40
N GLY A 2 8.12 3.21 17.38
CA GLY A 2 7.59 1.85 17.24
C GLY A 2 6.07 1.84 17.26
N GLY A 3 5.47 1.37 16.17
CA GLY A 3 4.04 1.08 16.11
C GLY A 3 3.70 -0.26 16.78
N PHE A 4 2.50 -0.78 16.54
CA PHE A 4 2.03 -2.07 17.08
C PHE A 4 3.00 -3.24 16.81
N PHE A 5 3.73 -3.20 15.70
CA PHE A 5 4.68 -4.23 15.27
C PHE A 5 6.14 -3.96 15.69
N GLY A 6 6.34 -3.07 16.68
CA GLY A 6 7.65 -2.73 17.22
C GLY A 6 8.49 -1.84 16.30
N ASP A 7 9.81 -2.03 16.34
CA ASP A 7 10.78 -1.24 15.56
C ASP A 7 10.83 -1.68 14.10
N ILE A 8 9.81 -1.26 13.35
CA ILE A 8 9.79 -1.34 11.88
C ILE A 8 10.72 -0.23 11.34
N PRO A 9 11.63 -0.54 10.40
CA PRO A 9 12.41 0.49 9.70
C PRO A 9 11.50 1.57 9.10
N ALA A 10 11.84 2.85 9.32
CA ALA A 10 11.04 3.96 8.83
C ALA A 10 10.96 4.03 7.30
N VAL A 11 11.98 3.49 6.61
CA VAL A 11 12.06 3.45 5.15
C VAL A 11 12.20 2.00 4.68
N ASN A 12 11.48 1.65 3.63
CA ASN A 12 11.59 0.40 2.92
C ASN A 12 12.70 0.49 1.87
N ASP A 13 13.77 -0.28 2.06
CA ASP A 13 14.90 -0.33 1.15
C ASP A 13 14.65 -1.16 -0.11
N GLY A 14 13.51 -1.85 -0.18
CA GLY A 14 13.15 -2.75 -1.28
C GLY A 14 14.02 -4.00 -1.38
N LYS A 15 14.88 -4.29 -0.40
CA LYS A 15 15.88 -5.38 -0.44
C LYS A 15 15.85 -6.30 0.76
N CYS A 16 15.42 -5.81 1.92
CA CYS A 16 15.30 -6.63 3.12
C CYS A 16 14.37 -7.83 2.89
N LYS A 17 14.66 -8.94 3.57
CA LYS A 17 13.71 -10.06 3.65
C LYS A 17 12.49 -9.63 4.47
N PRO A 18 11.29 -10.15 4.14
CA PRO A 18 10.12 -9.99 4.99
C PRO A 18 10.42 -10.30 6.46
N THR A 19 10.05 -9.39 7.35
CA THR A 19 10.04 -9.66 8.79
C THR A 19 8.85 -10.57 9.12
N LYS A 20 8.63 -10.86 10.40
CA LYS A 20 7.49 -11.66 10.87
C LYS A 20 6.66 -10.94 11.92
N SER A 21 6.81 -9.61 12.02
CA SER A 21 6.19 -8.84 13.09
C SER A 21 4.66 -8.90 13.04
N ILE A 22 4.07 -9.10 11.85
CA ILE A 22 2.62 -9.33 11.69
C ILE A 22 2.11 -10.53 12.49
N LEU A 23 2.97 -11.52 12.79
CA LEU A 23 2.60 -12.67 13.61
C LEU A 23 2.43 -12.33 15.10
N ASP A 24 2.94 -11.17 15.54
CA ASP A 24 2.84 -10.72 16.93
C ASP A 24 1.43 -10.34 17.34
N VAL A 25 0.49 -10.18 16.39
CA VAL A 25 -0.95 -10.00 16.67
C VAL A 25 -1.47 -11.13 17.58
N ARG A 26 -0.92 -12.34 17.44
CA ARG A 26 -1.26 -13.51 18.28
C ARG A 26 -1.10 -13.27 19.78
N LYS A 27 -0.14 -12.42 20.17
CA LYS A 27 0.12 -12.06 21.58
C LYS A 27 -1.10 -11.40 22.22
N TYR A 28 -2.00 -10.84 21.41
CA TYR A 28 -3.15 -10.07 21.85
C TYR A 28 -4.48 -10.83 21.69
N TYR A 29 -4.50 -12.04 21.14
CA TYR A 29 -5.74 -12.79 20.89
C TYR A 29 -6.60 -12.98 22.14
N LYS A 30 -5.98 -13.38 23.26
CA LYS A 30 -6.68 -13.51 24.54
C LYS A 30 -7.31 -12.18 24.97
N HIS A 31 -6.57 -11.08 24.82
CA HIS A 31 -7.05 -9.75 25.18
C HIS A 31 -8.22 -9.31 24.29
N PHE A 32 -8.16 -9.60 22.98
CA PHE A 32 -9.26 -9.33 22.05
C PHE A 32 -10.54 -10.07 22.44
N GLN A 33 -10.42 -11.35 22.83
CA GLN A 33 -11.57 -12.14 23.28
C GLN A 33 -12.14 -11.61 24.61
N GLU A 34 -11.29 -11.27 25.58
CA GLU A 34 -11.71 -10.70 26.87
C GLU A 34 -12.46 -9.37 26.71
N LEU A 35 -12.05 -8.55 25.75
CA LEU A 35 -12.72 -7.29 25.41
C LEU A 35 -13.97 -7.46 24.53
N GLY A 36 -14.21 -8.65 23.97
CA GLY A 36 -15.31 -8.90 23.04
C GLY A 36 -15.13 -8.22 21.68
N ILE A 37 -13.89 -8.05 21.22
CA ILE A 37 -13.60 -7.50 19.88
C ILE A 37 -14.14 -8.45 18.80
N THR A 38 -14.81 -7.90 17.80
CA THR A 38 -15.38 -8.66 16.67
C THR A 38 -14.86 -8.22 15.30
N ALA A 39 -14.05 -7.17 15.26
CA ALA A 39 -13.38 -6.71 14.06
C ALA A 39 -12.06 -6.01 14.40
N ILE A 40 -11.06 -6.16 13.54
CA ILE A 40 -9.79 -5.42 13.59
C ILE A 40 -9.63 -4.67 12.27
N TYR A 41 -9.33 -3.38 12.39
CA TYR A 41 -8.89 -2.54 11.29
C TYR A 41 -7.36 -2.50 11.27
N PHE A 42 -6.77 -2.93 10.17
CA PHE A 42 -5.35 -2.73 9.92
C PHE A 42 -5.18 -1.40 9.16
N SER A 43 -4.33 -0.52 9.70
CA SER A 43 -3.75 0.59 8.93
C SER A 43 -3.04 0.05 7.67
N PRO A 44 -2.60 0.88 6.72
CA PRO A 44 -2.03 0.38 5.47
C PRO A 44 -0.88 -0.61 5.73
N ILE A 45 -1.05 -1.83 5.21
CA ILE A 45 -0.08 -2.94 5.34
C ILE A 45 0.51 -3.36 4.00
N PHE A 46 0.11 -2.71 2.92
CA PHE A 46 0.66 -2.99 1.59
C PHE A 46 2.08 -2.47 1.47
N GLU A 47 2.87 -3.07 0.60
CA GLU A 47 4.25 -2.66 0.34
C GLU A 47 4.29 -1.16 0.04
N SER A 48 5.07 -0.42 0.82
CA SER A 48 5.13 1.04 0.79
C SER A 48 6.56 1.54 0.99
N GLU A 49 6.83 2.82 0.69
CA GLU A 49 8.18 3.38 0.88
C GLU A 49 8.45 3.74 2.34
N THR A 50 7.46 4.26 3.07
CA THR A 50 7.64 4.79 4.43
C THR A 50 6.51 4.44 5.38
N HIS A 51 5.46 5.25 5.53
CA HIS A 51 4.45 5.11 6.59
C HIS A 51 3.25 4.25 6.19
N GLY A 52 3.21 3.70 4.97
CA GLY A 52 2.14 2.81 4.51
C GLY A 52 1.21 3.45 3.47
N TYR A 53 1.16 4.77 3.39
CA TYR A 53 0.27 5.49 2.46
C TYR A 53 0.96 5.84 1.13
N ASP A 54 2.27 5.66 1.05
CA ASP A 54 3.09 5.75 -0.16
C ASP A 54 3.25 4.36 -0.80
N THR A 55 2.12 3.76 -1.19
CA THR A 55 2.07 2.39 -1.72
C THR A 55 2.96 2.19 -2.96
N VAL A 56 3.75 1.11 -2.93
CA VAL A 56 4.60 0.63 -4.02
C VAL A 56 3.95 -0.55 -4.75
N ASP A 57 3.28 -1.44 -4.02
CA ASP A 57 2.58 -2.59 -4.60
C ASP A 57 1.39 -3.02 -3.72
N TYR A 58 0.17 -2.91 -4.26
CA TYR A 58 -1.06 -3.30 -3.58
C TYR A 58 -1.24 -4.82 -3.42
N TYR A 59 -0.49 -5.65 -4.15
CA TYR A 59 -0.59 -7.12 -4.08
C TYR A 59 0.40 -7.75 -3.09
N MET A 60 1.25 -6.93 -2.46
CA MET A 60 2.26 -7.36 -1.53
C MET A 60 1.99 -6.80 -0.13
N ILE A 61 2.26 -7.61 0.89
CA ILE A 61 2.40 -7.10 2.27
C ILE A 61 3.75 -6.42 2.40
N ASP A 62 3.77 -5.30 3.11
CA ASP A 62 5.00 -4.57 3.40
C ASP A 62 6.00 -5.50 4.09
N ARG A 63 7.13 -5.73 3.43
CA ARG A 63 8.19 -6.62 3.92
C ARG A 63 8.67 -6.25 5.31
N ARG A 64 8.53 -5.00 5.73
CA ARG A 64 8.98 -4.56 7.05
C ARG A 64 8.06 -5.06 8.16
N VAL A 65 6.84 -5.46 7.84
CA VAL A 65 5.88 -6.05 8.80
C VAL A 65 5.67 -7.55 8.60
N GLY A 66 5.76 -8.05 7.37
CA GLY A 66 5.42 -9.45 7.11
C GLY A 66 5.50 -9.86 5.65
N SER A 67 4.89 -11.01 5.37
CA SER A 67 4.68 -11.51 4.02
C SER A 67 3.21 -11.85 3.81
N LEU A 68 2.78 -12.01 2.55
CA LEU A 68 1.42 -12.46 2.24
C LEU A 68 1.06 -13.80 2.91
N PRO A 69 1.92 -14.85 2.90
CA PRO A 69 1.67 -16.07 3.65
C PRO A 69 1.48 -15.85 5.15
N ASP A 70 2.32 -15.02 5.78
CA ASP A 70 2.19 -14.72 7.22
C ASP A 70 0.86 -14.00 7.50
N PHE A 71 0.46 -13.06 6.64
CA PHE A 71 -0.80 -12.35 6.79
C PHE A 71 -2.03 -13.26 6.59
N LYS A 72 -2.02 -14.16 5.60
CA LYS A 72 -3.07 -15.17 5.41
C LYS A 72 -3.30 -16.02 6.66
N ILE A 73 -2.20 -16.42 7.32
CA ILE A 73 -2.28 -17.19 8.57
C ILE A 73 -2.98 -16.37 9.66
N ILE A 74 -2.62 -15.10 9.81
CA ILE A 74 -3.21 -14.22 10.83
C ILE A 74 -4.68 -13.93 10.57
N VAL A 75 -5.06 -13.67 9.32
CA VAL A 75 -6.48 -13.44 8.97
C VAL A 75 -7.31 -14.70 9.25
N LYS A 76 -6.80 -15.87 8.85
CA LYS A 76 -7.47 -17.15 9.15
C LYS A 76 -7.67 -17.35 10.66
N GLU A 77 -6.62 -17.15 11.45
CA GLU A 77 -6.70 -17.31 12.91
C GLU A 77 -7.65 -16.30 13.56
N LEU A 78 -7.67 -15.05 13.09
CA LEU A 78 -8.64 -14.05 13.55
C LEU A 78 -10.07 -14.45 13.21
N HIS A 79 -10.32 -14.96 12.00
CA HIS A 79 -11.63 -15.48 11.62
C HIS A 79 -12.08 -16.67 12.47
N GLU A 80 -11.17 -17.59 12.84
CA GLU A 80 -11.45 -18.69 13.77
C GLU A 80 -11.85 -18.20 15.17
N LEU A 81 -11.39 -17.01 15.57
CA LEU A 81 -11.80 -16.32 16.80
C LEU A 81 -13.09 -15.50 16.64
N GLY A 82 -13.72 -15.49 15.46
CA GLY A 82 -14.90 -14.68 15.16
C GLY A 82 -14.60 -13.19 14.94
N ILE A 83 -13.35 -12.84 14.67
CA ILE A 83 -12.89 -11.45 14.48
C ILE A 83 -12.73 -11.18 12.98
N LYS A 84 -13.51 -10.25 12.44
CA LYS A 84 -13.41 -9.80 11.05
C LYS A 84 -12.18 -8.92 10.82
N VAL A 85 -11.66 -8.91 9.60
CA VAL A 85 -10.52 -8.07 9.21
C VAL A 85 -10.96 -7.01 8.22
N ILE A 86 -10.54 -5.77 8.45
CA ILE A 86 -10.73 -4.64 7.54
C ILE A 86 -9.35 -4.11 7.17
N LEU A 87 -9.11 -3.89 5.88
CA LEU A 87 -7.87 -3.34 5.34
C LEU A 87 -8.07 -1.89 4.89
N ASP A 88 -7.05 -1.07 5.12
CA ASP A 88 -6.95 0.28 4.58
C ASP A 88 -6.49 0.25 3.11
N GLY A 89 -7.42 0.50 2.20
CA GLY A 89 -7.16 0.61 0.77
C GLY A 89 -6.84 2.04 0.36
N VAL A 90 -5.57 2.43 0.42
CA VAL A 90 -5.11 3.79 0.05
C VAL A 90 -5.20 3.97 -1.47
N PHE A 91 -6.40 4.28 -1.98
CA PHE A 91 -6.70 4.29 -3.42
C PHE A 91 -6.74 5.69 -4.04
N ASN A 92 -6.51 6.74 -3.26
CA ASN A 92 -6.46 8.12 -3.76
C ASN A 92 -5.10 8.46 -4.40
N HIS A 93 -4.01 7.90 -3.87
CA HIS A 93 -2.65 8.20 -4.27
C HIS A 93 -1.77 6.96 -4.05
N THR A 94 -0.57 6.98 -4.64
CA THR A 94 0.45 5.95 -4.45
C THR A 94 1.74 6.60 -3.95
N GLY A 95 2.79 5.80 -3.69
CA GLY A 95 4.16 6.30 -3.62
C GLY A 95 4.74 6.52 -5.02
N ARG A 96 5.90 7.20 -5.09
CA ARG A 96 6.60 7.45 -6.36
C ARG A 96 7.21 6.19 -6.98
N LYS A 97 7.45 5.16 -6.17
CA LYS A 97 7.95 3.85 -6.66
C LYS A 97 6.86 2.90 -7.17
N PHE A 98 5.58 3.28 -7.10
CA PHE A 98 4.50 2.50 -7.70
C PHE A 98 4.75 2.29 -9.20
N PHE A 99 4.56 1.07 -9.71
CA PHE A 99 5.03 0.67 -11.05
C PHE A 99 4.61 1.65 -12.16
N ALA A 100 3.36 2.13 -12.10
CA ALA A 100 2.79 3.03 -13.10
C ALA A 100 3.43 4.42 -13.04
N PHE A 101 3.59 5.00 -11.85
CA PHE A 101 4.23 6.31 -11.69
C PHE A 101 5.74 6.22 -11.98
N LYS A 102 6.38 5.13 -11.57
CA LYS A 102 7.79 4.88 -11.83
C LYS A 102 8.10 4.84 -13.33
N ASP A 103 7.26 4.24 -14.17
CA ASP A 103 7.45 4.26 -15.62
C ASP A 103 7.40 5.69 -16.20
N ILE A 104 6.52 6.55 -15.69
CA ILE A 104 6.44 7.96 -16.09
C ILE A 104 7.74 8.68 -15.71
N VAL A 105 8.22 8.51 -14.47
CA VAL A 105 9.48 9.08 -13.97
C VAL A 105 10.66 8.60 -14.80
N ASP A 106 10.79 7.29 -15.03
CA ASP A 106 11.90 6.68 -15.78
C ASP A 106 11.99 7.19 -17.23
N ARG A 107 10.86 7.58 -17.84
CA ARG A 107 10.82 8.16 -19.19
C ARG A 107 11.27 9.62 -19.23
N GLY A 108 11.29 10.32 -18.09
CA GLY A 108 11.71 11.71 -17.97
C GLY A 108 11.02 12.63 -18.98
N ALA A 109 11.80 13.31 -19.81
CA ALA A 109 11.27 14.23 -20.84
C ALA A 109 10.38 13.55 -21.92
N ASN A 110 10.31 12.22 -21.94
CA ASN A 110 9.42 11.45 -22.81
C ASN A 110 8.22 10.85 -22.05
N TRP A 111 7.85 11.40 -20.88
CA TRP A 111 6.76 10.91 -20.04
C TRP A 111 5.44 10.72 -20.80
N GLN A 112 5.17 11.52 -21.83
CA GLN A 112 3.98 11.43 -22.70
C GLN A 112 3.91 10.10 -23.47
N LYS A 113 5.01 9.33 -23.54
CA LYS A 113 5.07 7.99 -24.16
C LYS A 113 4.78 6.86 -23.17
N SER A 114 4.54 7.16 -21.89
CA SER A 114 4.11 6.17 -20.91
C SER A 114 2.71 5.70 -21.22
N GLU A 115 2.48 4.38 -21.17
CA GLU A 115 1.12 3.81 -21.21
C GLU A 115 0.32 4.15 -19.95
N PHE A 116 1.01 4.52 -18.87
CA PHE A 116 0.43 4.88 -17.58
C PHE A 116 0.24 6.38 -17.41
N LYS A 117 0.57 7.22 -18.40
CA LYS A 117 0.49 8.69 -18.26
C LYS A 117 -0.89 9.15 -17.77
N ASP A 118 -1.96 8.51 -18.23
CA ASP A 118 -3.34 8.87 -17.89
C ASP A 118 -3.84 8.22 -16.59
N TRP A 119 -3.00 7.42 -15.91
CA TRP A 119 -3.26 6.91 -14.56
C TRP A 119 -3.05 7.97 -13.47
N PHE A 120 -2.38 9.07 -13.81
CA PHE A 120 -2.10 10.19 -12.93
C PHE A 120 -2.44 11.51 -13.64
N PHE A 121 -2.58 12.59 -12.88
CA PHE A 121 -2.79 13.92 -13.45
C PHE A 121 -1.44 14.59 -13.76
N VAL A 122 -0.77 14.14 -14.83
CA VAL A 122 0.51 14.69 -15.31
C VAL A 122 0.31 15.83 -16.31
N SER A 123 1.26 16.76 -16.35
CA SER A 123 1.24 17.94 -17.23
C SER A 123 2.64 18.47 -17.51
N GLU A 124 2.76 19.34 -18.52
CA GLU A 124 4.00 20.08 -18.80
C GLU A 124 4.40 20.93 -17.59
N GLY A 125 5.67 20.88 -17.20
CA GLY A 125 6.20 21.54 -16.01
C GLY A 125 7.40 20.80 -15.44
N ASN A 126 7.70 21.03 -14.17
CA ASN A 126 8.70 20.27 -13.43
C ASN A 126 8.20 20.05 -12.00
N SER A 127 8.63 18.95 -11.38
CA SER A 127 8.39 18.67 -9.97
C SER A 127 9.57 19.15 -9.10
N THR A 128 9.34 19.21 -7.79
CA THR A 128 10.40 19.43 -6.78
C THR A 128 11.40 18.26 -6.69
N TYR A 129 11.02 17.10 -7.23
CA TYR A 129 11.88 15.91 -7.36
C TYR A 129 12.79 15.95 -8.59
N GLY A 130 12.72 17.00 -9.41
CA GLY A 130 13.55 17.15 -10.62
C GLY A 130 13.02 16.39 -11.82
N ASP A 131 11.73 16.01 -11.82
CA ASP A 131 11.08 15.41 -12.99
C ASP A 131 10.86 16.46 -14.08
N ALA A 132 10.91 16.04 -15.35
CA ALA A 132 10.64 16.89 -16.51
C ALA A 132 9.13 17.09 -16.80
N PHE A 133 8.30 16.96 -15.76
CA PHE A 133 6.85 17.12 -15.79
C PHE A 133 6.34 17.56 -14.41
N ALA A 134 5.17 18.16 -14.37
CA ALA A 134 4.41 18.43 -13.15
C ALA A 134 3.26 17.43 -13.01
N TYR A 135 2.77 17.21 -11.79
CA TYR A 135 1.65 16.32 -11.53
C TYR A 135 0.85 16.74 -10.29
N ARG A 136 -0.41 16.31 -10.18
CA ARG A 136 -1.17 16.48 -8.94
C ARG A 136 -0.72 15.47 -7.89
N SER A 137 -0.68 15.92 -6.65
CA SER A 137 -0.35 15.12 -5.50
C SER A 137 -1.31 15.39 -4.34
N TRP A 138 -1.37 14.46 -3.40
CA TRP A 138 -2.24 14.59 -2.24
C TRP A 138 -1.84 15.80 -1.39
N GLU A 139 -2.71 16.81 -1.30
CA GLU A 139 -2.46 18.07 -0.55
C GLU A 139 -1.11 18.76 -0.84
N GLY A 140 -0.55 18.56 -2.04
CA GLY A 140 0.75 19.13 -2.44
C GLY A 140 1.98 18.31 -1.99
N HIS A 141 1.78 17.17 -1.34
CA HIS A 141 2.82 16.21 -0.98
C HIS A 141 3.27 15.43 -2.22
N GLU A 142 4.24 15.98 -2.96
CA GLU A 142 4.72 15.41 -4.22
C GLU A 142 5.27 13.96 -4.11
N GLU A 143 5.58 13.46 -2.91
CA GLU A 143 5.83 12.04 -2.65
C GLU A 143 4.61 11.12 -2.84
N LEU A 144 3.40 11.70 -2.86
CA LEU A 144 2.09 11.02 -2.98
C LEU A 144 1.36 11.42 -4.28
N PRO A 145 1.82 10.97 -5.46
CA PRO A 145 1.13 11.23 -6.73
C PRO A 145 -0.33 10.75 -6.72
N GLU A 146 -1.25 11.62 -7.14
CA GLU A 146 -2.69 11.38 -7.12
C GLU A 146 -3.10 10.47 -8.29
N LEU A 147 -3.77 9.35 -7.97
CA LEU A 147 -4.34 8.46 -8.98
C LEU A 147 -5.55 9.12 -9.65
N ASN A 148 -5.62 9.01 -10.96
CA ASN A 148 -6.79 9.38 -11.73
C ASN A 148 -7.85 8.28 -11.65
N VAL A 149 -8.66 8.27 -10.59
CA VAL A 149 -9.74 7.29 -10.36
C VAL A 149 -10.92 7.43 -11.35
N GLU A 150 -10.91 8.44 -12.21
CA GLU A 150 -11.86 8.54 -13.32
C GLU A 150 -11.43 7.67 -14.52
N ASN A 151 -10.15 7.31 -14.60
CA ASN A 151 -9.60 6.43 -15.64
C ASN A 151 -10.08 4.98 -15.44
N ASP A 152 -10.67 4.39 -16.48
CA ASP A 152 -11.19 3.01 -16.43
C ASP A 152 -10.12 1.97 -16.11
N ALA A 153 -8.89 2.14 -16.62
CA ALA A 153 -7.79 1.22 -16.33
C ALA A 153 -7.40 1.26 -14.85
N VAL A 154 -7.37 2.46 -14.24
CA VAL A 154 -7.11 2.65 -12.81
C VAL A 154 -8.23 2.01 -11.99
N ARG A 155 -9.50 2.30 -12.30
CA ARG A 155 -10.64 1.69 -11.59
C ARG A 155 -10.61 0.17 -11.66
N ASN A 156 -10.40 -0.38 -12.85
CA ASN A 156 -10.32 -1.82 -13.05
C ASN A 156 -9.17 -2.42 -12.24
N TYR A 157 -7.98 -1.81 -12.28
CA TYR A 157 -6.85 -2.25 -11.46
C TYR A 157 -7.19 -2.27 -9.96
N LEU A 158 -7.80 -1.20 -9.43
CA LEU A 158 -8.19 -1.11 -8.01
C LEU A 158 -9.28 -2.14 -7.63
N PHE A 159 -10.22 -2.41 -8.54
CA PHE A 159 -11.20 -3.49 -8.33
C PHE A 159 -10.54 -4.87 -8.32
N GLU A 160 -9.56 -5.13 -9.18
CA GLU A 160 -8.81 -6.38 -9.17
C GLU A 160 -7.96 -6.53 -7.90
N VAL A 161 -7.39 -5.44 -7.37
CA VAL A 161 -6.75 -5.44 -6.04
C VAL A 161 -7.75 -5.89 -4.97
N GLY A 162 -8.94 -5.27 -4.93
CA GLY A 162 -9.96 -5.64 -3.95
C GLY A 162 -10.40 -7.10 -4.07
N LYS A 163 -10.63 -7.59 -5.29
CA LYS A 163 -10.99 -8.99 -5.56
C LYS A 163 -9.89 -9.95 -5.13
N PHE A 164 -8.63 -9.60 -5.39
CA PHE A 164 -7.48 -10.40 -4.99
C PHE A 164 -7.46 -10.61 -3.48
N TRP A 165 -7.55 -9.54 -2.68
CA TRP A 165 -7.50 -9.68 -1.22
C TRP A 165 -8.68 -10.49 -0.67
N LEU A 166 -9.90 -10.26 -1.18
CA LEU A 166 -11.07 -11.04 -0.81
C LEU A 166 -10.96 -12.53 -1.18
N ALA A 167 -10.38 -12.85 -2.34
CA ALA A 167 -10.24 -14.22 -2.81
C ALA A 167 -9.07 -14.96 -2.15
N GLU A 168 -7.92 -14.29 -1.99
CA GLU A 168 -6.68 -14.91 -1.56
C GLU A 168 -6.53 -14.96 -0.03
N VAL A 169 -7.12 -14.02 0.69
CA VAL A 169 -6.93 -13.86 2.14
C VAL A 169 -8.22 -14.11 2.92
N GLY A 170 -9.36 -13.71 2.37
CA GLY A 170 -10.69 -13.84 2.98
C GLY A 170 -11.16 -12.56 3.65
#